data_AF-A0A1I1HP21-F1
#
_entry.id   AF-A0A1I1HP21-F1
#
_cell.length_a   1.000
_cell.length_b   1.000
_cell.length_c   1.000
_cell.angle_alpha   90.00
_cell.angle_beta   90.00
_cell.angle_gamma   90.00
#
_symmetry.space_group_name_H-M   'P 1'
#
loop_
_entity.id
_entity.type
_entity.pdbx_description
1 polymer ?
#
loop_
_entity_poly.entity_id
_entity_poly.type
_entity_poly.pdbx_seq_one_letter_code
_entity_poly.pdbx_strand_id
1 'polypeptide(L)' 'MELSKTGQTINYFYNNQGWTLKQVTNTVKVGWISKDEFQEITGQEFTE' A
#
# COMPACT_ATOMS: atom_id res chain seq x y z
N MET A 1 -5.06 4.34 10.94
CA MET A 1 -4.15 3.47 11.72
C MET A 1 -2.76 4.11 11.63
N GLU A 2 -1.74 3.64 12.35
CA GLU A 2 -0.37 4.09 12.02
C GLU A 2 0.24 3.08 11.06
N LEU A 3 0.76 3.54 9.92
CA LEU A 3 1.41 2.67 8.94
C LEU A 3 2.65 2.02 9.54
N SER A 4 2.85 0.73 9.26
CA SER A 4 4.10 0.04 9.56
C SER A 4 5.28 0.70 8.82
N LYS A 5 6.52 0.39 9.20
CA LYS A 5 7.72 0.87 8.48
C LYS A 5 7.67 0.51 6.98
N THR A 6 7.16 -0.67 6.65
CA THR A 6 6.96 -1.11 5.27
C THR A 6 5.84 -0.30 4.60
N GLY A 7 4.71 -0.11 5.28
CA GLY A 7 3.60 0.73 4.82
C GLY A 7 4.03 2.16 4.51
N GLN A 8 4.84 2.78 5.37
CA GLN A 8 5.38 4.13 5.15
C GLN A 8 6.28 4.19 3.91
N THR A 9 7.11 3.16 3.72
CA THR A 9 7.98 3.04 2.53
C THR A 9 7.12 2.95 1.26
N ILE A 10 6.12 2.06 1.24
CA ILE A 10 5.23 1.90 0.09
C ILE A 10 4.40 3.16 -0.15
N ASN A 11 3.95 3.84 0.91
CA ASN A 11 3.27 5.13 0.80
C ASN A 11 4.15 6.17 0.08
N TYR A 12 5.43 6.24 0.45
CA TYR A 12 6.38 7.11 -0.21
C TYR A 12 6.54 6.75 -1.70
N PHE A 13 6.69 5.45 -2.02
CA PHE A 13 6.83 5.00 -3.40
C PHE A 13 5.57 5.28 -4.25
N TYR A 14 4.39 5.08 -3.68
CA TYR A 14 3.10 5.37 -4.32
C TYR A 14 2.94 6.85 -4.63
N ASN A 15 3.22 7.72 -3.65
CA ASN A 15 3.02 9.16 -3.81
C ASN A 15 4.15 9.88 -4.56
N ASN A 16 5.39 9.40 -4.50
CA ASN A 16 6.57 10.15 -4.96
C ASN A 16 7.39 9.47 -6.05
N GLN A 17 7.29 8.14 -6.20
CA GLN A 17 8.13 7.36 -7.12
C GLN A 17 7.31 6.71 -8.25
N GLY A 18 6.04 7.12 -8.41
CA GLY A 18 5.19 6.69 -9.51
C GLY A 18 4.75 5.24 -9.42
N TRP A 19 4.76 4.63 -8.23
CA TRP A 19 4.18 3.30 -8.09
C TRP A 19 2.70 3.32 -8.43
N THR A 20 2.29 2.33 -9.22
CA THR A 20 0.91 2.15 -9.63
C THR A 20 0.11 1.43 -8.53
N LEU A 21 -1.20 1.61 -8.55
CA LEU A 21 -2.13 0.91 -7.66
C LEU A 21 -1.91 -0.62 -7.69
N LYS A 22 -1.60 -1.17 -8.87
CA LYS A 22 -1.31 -2.60 -9.06
C LYS A 22 -0.08 -3.06 -8.27
N GLN A 23 0.96 -2.23 -8.17
CA GLN A 23 2.15 -2.55 -7.38
C GLN A 23 1.83 -2.59 -5.89
N VAL A 24 1.08 -1.62 -5.38
CA VAL A 24 0.61 -1.61 -3.98
C VAL A 24 -0.34 -2.78 -3.69
N THR A 25 -1.18 -3.16 -4.66
CA THR A 25 -2.06 -4.33 -4.55
C THR A 25 -1.24 -5.62 -4.39
N ASN A 26 -0.15 -5.75 -5.15
CA ASN A 26 0.75 -6.89 -5.05
C ASN A 26 1.42 -6.99 -3.68
N THR A 27 1.75 -5.87 -3.04
CA THR A 27 2.38 -5.91 -1.71
C THR A 27 1.42 -6.41 -0.63
N VAL A 28 0.12 -6.21 -0.81
CA VAL A 28 -0.91 -6.87 0.02
C VAL A 28 -0.93 -8.37 -0.24
N LYS A 29 -0.94 -8.79 -1.53
CA LYS A 29 -0.99 -10.21 -1.92
C LYS A 29 0.22 -11.01 -1.43
N VAL A 30 1.40 -10.38 -1.36
CA VAL A 30 2.64 -10.98 -0.84
C VAL A 30 2.70 -10.91 0.70
N GLY A 31 1.81 -10.15 1.35
CA GLY A 31 1.74 -10.02 2.80
C GLY A 31 2.74 -9.02 3.40
N TRP A 32 3.22 -8.06 2.61
CA TRP A 32 4.12 -7.00 3.09
C TRP A 32 3.38 -5.93 3.88
N ILE A 33 2.13 -5.67 3.52
CA ILE A 33 1.23 -4.73 4.17
C ILE A 33 -0.17 -5.33 4.29
N SER A 34 -0.94 -4.86 5.26
CA SER A 34 -2.31 -5.29 5.49
C SER A 34 -3.30 -4.65 4.51
N LYS A 35 -4.54 -5.19 4.43
CA LYS A 35 -5.63 -4.57 3.64
C LYS A 35 -5.96 -3.15 4.16
N ASP A 36 -5.93 -2.94 5.48
CA ASP A 36 -6.07 -1.60 6.09
C ASP A 36 -4.96 -0.64 5.65
N GLU A 37 -3.69 -1.09 5.67
CA GLU A 37 -2.56 -0.26 5.24
C GLU A 37 -2.67 0.10 3.75
N PHE A 38 -3.13 -0.83 2.90
CA PHE A 38 -3.40 -0.54 1.50
C PHE A 38 -4.45 0.55 1.33
N GLN A 39 -5.53 0.48 2.11
CA GLN A 39 -6.59 1.50 2.08
C GLN A 39 -6.07 2.85 2.56
N GLU A 40 -5.22 2.90 3.58
CA GLU A 40 -4.60 4.15 4.03
C GLU A 40 -3.62 4.74 3.02
N ILE A 41 -2.88 3.90 2.28
CA ILE A 41 -1.93 4.35 1.25
C ILE A 41 -2.63 4.85 -0.02
N THR A 42 -3.65 4.12 -0.46
CA THR A 42 -4.26 4.31 -1.79
C THR A 42 -5.60 5.05 -1.75
N GLY A 43 -6.23 5.12 -0.57
CA GLY A 43 -7.59 5.62 -0.40
C GLY A 43 -8.67 4.69 -0.98
N GLN A 44 -8.29 3.50 -1.46
CA GLN A 44 -9.22 2.57 -2.10
C GLN A 44 -9.39 1.31 -1.25
N GLU A 45 -10.61 0.76 -1.26
CA GLU A 45 -10.85 -0.55 -0.67
C GLU A 45 -10.13 -1.62 -1.48
N PHE A 46 -9.49 -2.57 -0.80
CA PHE A 46 -8.80 -3.66 -1.47
C PHE A 46 -9.81 -4.64 -2.07
N THR A 47 -9.99 -4.59 -3.39
CA THR A 47 -10.77 -5.56 -4.17
C THR A 47 -9.81 -6.55 -4.85
N GLU A 48 -9.97 -7.85 -4.59
CA GLU A 48 -9.05 -8.92 -5.02
C GLU A 48 -8.85 -9.07 -6.53
#